data_AF-A0A396GRJ7-F1
#
_entry.id   AF-A0A396GRJ7-F1
#
_cell.length_a   1.000
_cell.length_b   1.000
_cell.length_c   1.000
_cell.angle_alpha   90.00
_cell.angle_beta   90.00
_cell.angle_gamma   90.00
#
_symmetry.space_group_name_H-M   'P 1'
#
loop_
_entity.id
_entity.type
_entity.pdbx_description
1 polymer ?
#
loop_
_entity_poly.entity_id
_entity_poly.type
_entity_poly.pdbx_seq_one_letter_code
_entity_poly.pdbx_strand_id
1 'polypeptide(L)'
;MKKKVVQQKWKKKVFALILVVVLCFGSLLFMQMRYTHVLGLVSLQHQLVSQVQKPKIAFLFIARNRLPLELVWDAFFRGGDNNFSIFVHPRPGFVLNEATTRSSYFLNRQVNDSIQIDWGEASMIEAERILLRHALDDPLNDRFVFLSDSCIPLYNFSYTYDYIMSTPTSFVDSFADTKGGRYNPKMDPVIPVYNWRKGSQWAVLTRKHAKVVVEDDTVFPMFQKFCKKKPLPEFWRDQVIPADTSKIHNCIPDEHYVQTLLAQKDLEKELTRRSVTHTAWDISNSRDRERRGWHPVTYKFSDATPMLIKFIKEIDNIYYETEYRREWCTSKGKPSTCFLFARKFTRTAALRLLNMSVLGDFS
;
A
#
# COMPACT_ATOMS: atom_id res chain seq x y z
N MET A 1 72.47 12.35 -20.38
CA MET A 1 71.40 11.54 -21.02
C MET A 1 70.26 11.05 -20.10
N LYS A 2 70.43 10.91 -18.77
CA LYS A 2 69.39 10.31 -17.89
C LYS A 2 68.10 11.14 -17.68
N LYS A 3 68.13 12.49 -17.72
CA LYS A 3 66.93 13.34 -17.52
C LYS A 3 65.89 13.26 -18.64
N LYS A 4 66.31 13.14 -19.92
CA LYS A 4 65.39 13.03 -21.07
C LYS A 4 64.57 11.74 -21.04
N VAL A 5 65.15 10.63 -20.57
CA VAL A 5 64.47 9.31 -20.50
C VAL A 5 63.36 9.30 -19.43
N VAL A 6 63.58 9.95 -18.28
CA VAL A 6 62.57 10.07 -17.21
C VAL A 6 61.39 10.92 -17.64
N GLN A 7 61.65 12.05 -18.31
CA GLN A 7 60.61 12.95 -18.81
C GLN A 7 59.76 12.29 -19.92
N GLN A 8 60.38 11.47 -20.77
CA GLN A 8 59.68 10.71 -21.82
C GLN A 8 58.85 9.55 -21.24
N LYS A 9 59.32 8.88 -20.18
CA LYS A 9 58.52 7.89 -19.42
C LYS A 9 57.32 8.53 -18.72
N TRP A 10 57.49 9.73 -18.13
CA TRP A 10 56.39 10.45 -17.48
C TRP A 10 55.33 10.90 -18.49
N LYS A 11 55.74 11.45 -19.64
CA LYS A 11 54.82 11.78 -20.74
C LYS A 11 54.05 10.56 -21.26
N LYS A 12 54.69 9.39 -21.39
CA LYS A 12 54.01 8.13 -21.77
C LYS A 12 52.99 7.68 -20.72
N LYS A 13 53.30 7.81 -19.42
CA LYS A 13 52.36 7.49 -18.33
C LYS A 13 51.16 8.43 -18.31
N VAL A 14 51.38 9.74 -18.48
CA VAL A 14 50.30 10.74 -18.56
C VAL A 14 49.42 10.48 -19.78
N PHE A 15 50.01 10.18 -20.94
CA PHE A 15 49.24 9.85 -22.14
C PHE A 15 48.41 8.56 -21.97
N ALA A 16 48.97 7.53 -21.35
CA ALA A 16 48.24 6.30 -21.03
C ALA A 16 47.08 6.56 -20.05
N LEU A 17 47.29 7.40 -19.04
CA LEU A 17 46.23 7.79 -18.09
C LEU A 17 45.09 8.54 -18.79
N ILE A 18 45.42 9.50 -19.66
CA ILE A 18 44.44 10.24 -20.46
C ILE A 18 43.65 9.28 -21.36
N LEU A 19 44.33 8.34 -22.02
CA LEU A 19 43.68 7.34 -22.88
C LEU A 19 42.69 6.46 -22.09
N VAL A 20 43.07 6.01 -20.88
CA VAL A 20 42.18 5.23 -19.99
C VAL A 20 40.98 6.06 -19.56
N VAL A 21 41.18 7.33 -19.16
CA VAL A 21 40.06 8.21 -18.77
C VAL A 21 39.09 8.43 -19.93
N VAL A 22 39.60 8.67 -21.15
CA VAL A 22 38.77 8.83 -22.36
C VAL A 22 38.00 7.54 -22.68
N LEU A 23 38.64 6.37 -22.57
CA LEU A 23 37.98 5.08 -22.78
C LEU A 23 36.89 4.82 -21.72
N CYS A 24 37.17 5.08 -20.44
CA CYS A 24 36.20 4.96 -19.35
C CYS A 24 35.01 5.91 -19.57
N PHE A 25 35.27 7.18 -19.90
CA PHE A 25 34.22 8.16 -20.14
C PHE A 25 33.38 7.80 -21.39
N GLY A 26 34.02 7.34 -22.47
CA GLY A 26 33.33 6.82 -23.65
C GLY A 26 32.46 5.60 -23.34
N SER A 27 32.94 4.67 -22.51
CA SER A 27 32.16 3.50 -22.07
C SER A 27 30.97 3.88 -21.21
N LEU A 28 31.11 4.89 -20.34
CA LEU A 28 30.04 5.41 -19.50
C LEU A 28 28.96 6.09 -20.34
N LEU A 29 29.36 6.94 -21.29
CA LEU A 29 28.44 7.57 -22.24
C LEU A 29 27.70 6.53 -23.08
N PHE A 30 28.40 5.49 -23.57
CA PHE A 30 27.78 4.41 -24.33
C PHE A 30 26.78 3.60 -23.50
N MET A 31 27.13 3.26 -22.25
CA MET A 31 26.22 2.64 -21.28
C MET A 31 24.99 3.51 -21.04
N GLN A 32 25.18 4.81 -20.82
CA GLN A 32 24.09 5.75 -20.54
C GLN A 32 23.17 5.94 -21.75
N MET A 33 23.72 6.01 -22.96
CA MET A 33 22.96 6.05 -24.21
C MET A 33 22.15 4.76 -24.45
N ARG A 34 22.73 3.59 -24.16
CA ARG A 34 21.98 2.33 -24.22
C ARG A 34 20.90 2.26 -23.15
N TYR A 35 21.19 2.72 -21.94
CA TYR A 35 20.24 2.74 -20.84
C TYR A 35 19.03 3.64 -21.15
N THR A 36 19.26 4.86 -21.65
CA THR A 36 18.18 5.77 -22.07
C THR A 36 17.39 5.22 -23.25
N HIS A 37 18.04 4.55 -24.21
CA HIS A 37 17.36 3.89 -25.32
C HIS A 37 16.48 2.73 -24.84
N VAL A 38 16.95 1.89 -23.92
CA VAL A 38 16.15 0.80 -23.33
C VAL A 38 14.97 1.35 -22.55
N LEU A 39 15.17 2.39 -21.72
CA LEU A 39 14.07 3.06 -21.02
C LEU A 39 13.05 3.65 -22.00
N GLY A 40 13.51 4.27 -23.09
CA GLY A 40 12.66 4.80 -24.16
C GLY A 40 11.81 3.70 -24.82
N LEU A 41 12.42 2.56 -25.14
CA LEU A 41 11.71 1.40 -25.70
C LEU A 41 10.68 0.81 -24.73
N VAL A 42 11.01 0.68 -23.44
CA VAL A 42 10.07 0.21 -22.40
C VAL A 42 8.90 1.19 -22.25
N SER A 43 9.17 2.50 -22.30
CA SER A 43 8.14 3.55 -22.26
C SER A 43 7.22 3.49 -23.49
N LEU A 44 7.79 3.33 -24.68
CA LEU A 44 7.03 3.20 -25.93
C LEU A 44 6.18 1.92 -25.95
N GLN A 45 6.75 0.80 -25.50
CA GLN A 45 6.03 -0.45 -25.35
C GLN A 45 4.87 -0.31 -24.36
N HIS A 46 5.08 0.38 -23.23
CA HIS A 46 4.03 0.64 -22.26
C HIS A 46 2.91 1.53 -22.82
N GLN A 47 3.25 2.55 -23.60
CA GLN A 47 2.26 3.40 -24.28
C GLN A 47 1.46 2.63 -25.32
N LEU A 48 2.12 1.81 -26.15
CA LEU A 48 1.47 0.97 -27.15
C LEU A 48 0.53 -0.06 -26.51
N VAL A 49 0.99 -0.72 -25.44
CA VAL A 49 0.20 -1.72 -24.70
C VAL A 49 -1.01 -1.07 -24.02
N SER A 50 -0.86 0.13 -23.42
CA SER A 50 -2.00 0.85 -22.80
C SER A 50 -2.98 1.43 -23.81
N GLN A 51 -2.57 1.66 -25.06
CA GLN A 51 -3.50 2.10 -26.11
C GLN A 51 -4.35 0.95 -26.67
N VAL A 52 -3.88 -0.29 -26.56
CA VAL A 52 -4.58 -1.47 -27.07
C VAL A 52 -5.38 -2.18 -25.96
N GLN A 53 -4.91 -2.14 -24.72
CA GLN A 53 -5.54 -2.83 -23.59
C GLN A 53 -5.92 -1.87 -22.47
N LYS A 54 -7.11 -2.10 -21.90
CA LYS A 54 -7.64 -1.33 -20.78
C LYS A 54 -6.70 -1.49 -19.56
N PRO A 55 -6.36 -0.40 -18.83
CA PRO A 55 -5.56 -0.52 -17.62
C PRO A 55 -6.21 -1.42 -16.57
N LYS A 56 -5.41 -2.02 -15.71
CA LYS A 56 -5.84 -2.94 -14.66
C LYS A 56 -5.72 -2.33 -13.27
N ILE A 57 -6.53 -2.87 -12.36
CA ILE A 57 -6.38 -2.67 -10.92
C ILE A 57 -5.70 -3.91 -10.32
N ALA A 58 -4.54 -3.72 -9.69
CA ALA A 58 -3.89 -4.75 -8.88
C ALA A 58 -4.48 -4.76 -7.47
N PHE A 59 -5.08 -5.88 -7.08
CA PHE A 59 -5.59 -6.13 -5.73
C PHE A 59 -4.51 -6.83 -4.91
N LEU A 60 -4.03 -6.14 -3.87
CA LEU A 60 -2.88 -6.52 -3.06
C LEU A 60 -3.37 -6.95 -1.68
N PHE A 61 -3.47 -8.26 -1.47
CA PHE A 61 -4.00 -8.84 -0.24
C PHE A 61 -2.87 -9.15 0.74
N ILE A 62 -2.97 -8.61 1.95
CA ILE A 62 -2.17 -9.06 3.10
C ILE A 62 -3.03 -10.04 3.90
N ALA A 63 -2.54 -11.27 4.03
CA ALA A 63 -3.22 -12.35 4.72
C ALA A 63 -2.25 -13.07 5.66
N ARG A 64 -2.74 -13.61 6.78
CA ARG A 64 -1.88 -14.47 7.61
C ARG A 64 -1.70 -15.85 6.98
N ASN A 65 -2.79 -16.43 6.51
CA ASN A 65 -2.85 -17.78 5.95
C ASN A 65 -3.79 -17.77 4.73
N ARG A 66 -4.95 -18.44 4.86
CA ARG A 66 -6.04 -18.46 3.89
C ARG A 66 -6.76 -17.10 3.84
N LEU A 67 -7.51 -16.89 2.77
CA LEU A 67 -8.45 -15.79 2.61
C LEU A 67 -9.85 -16.28 3.03
N PRO A 68 -10.28 -16.06 4.29
CA PRO A 68 -11.53 -16.64 4.79
C PRO A 68 -12.77 -16.09 4.08
N LEU A 69 -12.62 -14.96 3.39
CA LEU A 69 -13.68 -14.26 2.67
C LEU A 69 -13.63 -14.49 1.15
N GLU A 70 -12.86 -15.47 0.67
CA GLU A 70 -12.68 -15.78 -0.77
C GLU A 70 -14.00 -15.88 -1.53
N LEU A 71 -15.05 -16.41 -0.91
CA LEU A 71 -16.40 -16.54 -1.51
C LEU A 71 -17.04 -15.21 -1.93
N VAL A 72 -16.78 -14.12 -1.20
CA VAL A 72 -17.31 -12.79 -1.56
C VAL A 72 -16.49 -12.21 -2.70
N TRP A 73 -15.18 -12.45 -2.67
CA TRP A 73 -14.27 -12.02 -3.71
C TRP A 73 -14.49 -12.78 -5.02
N ASP A 74 -14.86 -14.07 -4.98
CA ASP A 74 -15.28 -14.85 -6.15
C ASP A 74 -16.49 -14.23 -6.85
N ALA A 75 -17.48 -13.81 -6.06
CA ALA A 75 -18.66 -13.14 -6.58
C ALA A 75 -18.28 -11.76 -7.16
N PHE A 76 -17.41 -11.03 -6.48
CA PHE A 76 -16.94 -9.71 -6.93
C PHE A 76 -16.15 -9.77 -8.24
N PHE A 77 -15.18 -10.67 -8.37
CA PHE A 77 -14.30 -10.74 -9.54
C PHE A 77 -14.96 -11.34 -10.79
N ARG A 78 -16.12 -11.99 -10.62
CA ARG A 78 -16.89 -12.56 -11.73
C ARG A 78 -17.19 -11.52 -12.81
N GLY A 79 -16.80 -11.81 -14.04
CA GLY A 79 -17.03 -10.92 -15.20
C GLY A 79 -16.09 -9.69 -15.25
N GLY A 80 -15.12 -9.60 -14.34
CA GLY A 80 -14.07 -8.57 -14.36
C GLY A 80 -12.82 -8.98 -15.14
N ASP A 81 -12.85 -10.13 -15.82
CA ASP A 81 -11.69 -10.76 -16.45
C ASP A 81 -10.91 -9.77 -17.34
N ASN A 82 -9.57 -9.84 -17.27
CA ASN A 82 -8.60 -8.96 -17.93
C ASN A 82 -8.47 -7.53 -17.39
N ASN A 83 -9.32 -7.06 -16.47
CA ASN A 83 -9.24 -5.70 -15.91
C ASN A 83 -8.61 -5.63 -14.50
N PHE A 84 -8.11 -6.76 -13.98
CA PHE A 84 -7.47 -6.81 -12.68
C PHE A 84 -6.35 -7.84 -12.61
N SER A 85 -5.52 -7.69 -11.58
CA SER A 85 -4.51 -8.65 -11.15
C SER A 85 -4.65 -8.89 -9.66
N ILE A 86 -4.33 -10.09 -9.17
CA ILE A 86 -4.40 -10.43 -7.74
C ILE A 86 -3.03 -10.89 -7.27
N PHE A 87 -2.57 -10.30 -6.17
CA PHE A 87 -1.36 -10.68 -5.46
C PHE A 87 -1.67 -10.85 -3.98
N VAL A 88 -1.12 -11.90 -3.38
CA VAL A 88 -1.34 -12.22 -1.98
C VAL A 88 0.00 -12.35 -1.28
N HIS A 89 0.15 -11.69 -0.14
CA HIS A 89 1.28 -11.86 0.76
C HIS A 89 0.80 -12.64 1.98
N PRO A 90 0.89 -13.98 1.98
CA PRO A 90 0.62 -14.81 3.15
C PRO A 90 1.82 -14.82 4.11
N ARG A 91 1.75 -15.58 5.21
CA ARG A 91 2.96 -15.92 6.00
C ARG A 91 3.98 -16.71 5.15
N PRO A 92 5.27 -16.68 5.48
CA PRO A 92 6.29 -17.45 4.78
C PRO A 92 5.95 -18.95 4.70
N GLY A 93 6.16 -19.54 3.53
CA GLY A 93 5.93 -20.97 3.26
C GLY A 93 4.46 -21.39 3.04
N PHE A 94 3.51 -20.46 3.15
CA PHE A 94 2.11 -20.75 2.82
C PHE A 94 1.88 -20.62 1.30
N VAL A 95 1.21 -21.61 0.71
CA VAL A 95 0.95 -21.68 -0.74
C VAL A 95 -0.55 -21.71 -0.99
N LEU A 96 -1.05 -20.95 -1.97
CA LEU A 96 -2.45 -20.98 -2.41
C LEU A 96 -2.60 -21.98 -3.56
N ASN A 97 -2.90 -23.23 -3.21
CA ASN A 97 -3.17 -24.34 -4.13
C ASN A 97 -4.59 -24.90 -3.91
N GLU A 98 -4.98 -25.91 -4.67
CA GLU A 98 -6.32 -26.54 -4.59
C GLU A 98 -6.68 -27.09 -3.20
N ALA A 99 -5.67 -27.36 -2.35
CA ALA A 99 -5.88 -27.84 -0.97
C ALA A 99 -6.16 -26.70 0.03
N THR A 100 -5.86 -25.45 -0.34
CA THR A 100 -5.84 -24.30 0.59
C THR A 100 -6.77 -23.17 0.20
N THR A 101 -7.16 -23.07 -1.07
CA THR A 101 -8.17 -22.15 -1.61
C THR A 101 -9.19 -22.92 -2.45
N ARG A 102 -10.46 -22.53 -2.38
CA ARG A 102 -11.48 -23.02 -3.33
C ARG A 102 -11.75 -22.05 -4.48
N SER A 103 -11.24 -20.83 -4.35
CA SER A 103 -11.34 -19.79 -5.36
C SER A 103 -10.31 -20.02 -6.47
N SER A 104 -10.78 -20.04 -7.72
CA SER A 104 -9.91 -20.03 -8.90
C SER A 104 -9.14 -18.71 -9.05
N TYR A 105 -9.69 -17.60 -8.55
CA TYR A 105 -9.04 -16.29 -8.62
C TYR A 105 -7.80 -16.21 -7.74
N PHE A 106 -7.79 -16.88 -6.58
CA PHE A 106 -6.66 -16.87 -5.64
C PHE A 106 -5.66 -18.01 -5.84
N LEU A 107 -5.95 -18.96 -6.74
CA LEU A 107 -5.03 -20.07 -7.04
C LEU A 107 -3.70 -19.54 -7.57
N ASN A 108 -2.60 -19.94 -6.92
CA ASN A 108 -1.22 -19.57 -7.23
C ASN A 108 -0.97 -18.04 -7.27
N ARG A 109 -1.69 -17.26 -6.45
CA ARG A 109 -1.54 -15.80 -6.38
C ARG A 109 -0.64 -15.30 -5.26
N GLN A 110 -0.06 -16.21 -4.47
CA GLN A 110 0.91 -15.81 -3.44
C GLN A 110 2.20 -15.28 -4.08
N VAL A 111 2.81 -14.27 -3.46
CA VAL A 111 4.19 -13.85 -3.77
C VAL A 111 5.18 -14.87 -3.22
N ASN A 112 6.34 -14.99 -3.86
CA ASN A 112 7.33 -16.03 -3.53
C ASN A 112 8.35 -15.62 -2.46
N ASP A 113 8.42 -14.33 -2.12
CA ASP A 113 9.35 -13.71 -1.18
C ASP A 113 8.64 -13.15 0.06
N SER A 114 7.53 -13.78 0.48
CA SER A 114 6.80 -13.39 1.69
C SER A 114 7.66 -13.44 2.95
N ILE A 115 7.49 -12.43 3.81
CA ILE A 115 8.19 -12.31 5.10
C ILE A 115 7.25 -12.49 6.29
N GLN A 116 7.81 -12.72 7.48
CA GLN A 116 7.02 -12.68 8.71
C GLN A 116 6.61 -11.24 9.00
N ILE A 117 5.32 -11.02 9.24
CA ILE A 117 4.76 -9.71 9.56
C ILE A 117 4.30 -9.70 11.02
N ASP A 118 4.66 -8.64 11.72
CA ASP A 118 4.20 -8.37 13.07
C ASP A 118 3.39 -7.08 13.10
N TRP A 119 2.31 -7.06 13.88
CA TRP A 119 1.45 -5.89 13.99
C TRP A 119 2.20 -4.71 14.60
N GLY A 120 2.09 -3.53 13.98
CA GLY A 120 2.72 -2.29 14.44
C GLY A 120 4.24 -2.27 14.28
N GLU A 121 4.80 -3.15 13.44
CA GLU A 121 6.22 -3.17 13.09
C GLU A 121 6.43 -2.82 11.60
N ALA A 122 7.65 -2.39 11.26
CA ALA A 122 7.99 -1.99 9.89
C ALA A 122 7.97 -3.17 8.89
N SER A 123 7.87 -4.42 9.35
CA SER A 123 7.65 -5.58 8.48
C SER A 123 6.31 -5.51 7.73
N MET A 124 5.32 -4.79 8.26
CA MET A 124 4.07 -4.52 7.51
C MET A 124 4.34 -3.70 6.24
N ILE A 125 5.16 -2.64 6.34
CA ILE A 125 5.53 -1.80 5.20
C ILE A 125 6.33 -2.61 4.17
N GLU A 126 7.25 -3.47 4.62
CA GLU A 126 8.03 -4.31 3.69
C GLU A 126 7.14 -5.27 2.93
N ALA A 127 6.13 -5.87 3.57
CA ALA A 127 5.14 -6.71 2.90
C ALA A 127 4.34 -5.95 1.84
N GLU A 128 3.95 -4.70 2.11
CA GLU A 128 3.30 -3.82 1.14
C GLU A 128 4.21 -3.49 -0.04
N ARG A 129 5.49 -3.20 0.21
CA ARG A 129 6.52 -2.97 -0.82
C ARG A 129 6.75 -4.21 -1.68
N ILE A 130 6.79 -5.40 -1.09
CA ILE A 130 6.87 -6.68 -1.82
C ILE A 130 5.67 -6.82 -2.76
N LEU A 131 4.44 -6.65 -2.27
CA LEU A 131 3.23 -6.72 -3.09
C LEU A 131 3.27 -5.74 -4.26
N LEU A 132 3.69 -4.49 -4.02
CA LEU A 132 3.81 -3.48 -5.07
C LEU A 132 4.86 -3.87 -6.11
N ARG A 133 6.01 -4.39 -5.70
CA ARG A 133 7.09 -4.80 -6.61
C ARG A 133 6.60 -5.85 -7.61
N HIS A 134 5.98 -6.93 -7.13
CA HIS A 134 5.40 -7.97 -8.00
C HIS A 134 4.28 -7.43 -8.87
N ALA A 135 3.43 -6.55 -8.32
CA ALA A 135 2.33 -5.98 -9.09
C ALA A 135 2.79 -4.99 -10.17
N LEU A 136 3.93 -4.31 -9.99
CA LEU A 136 4.49 -3.38 -10.95
C LEU A 136 5.08 -4.06 -12.19
N ASP A 137 5.39 -5.37 -12.11
CA ASP A 137 5.90 -6.15 -13.23
C ASP A 137 4.90 -6.25 -14.39
N ASP A 138 3.59 -6.25 -14.12
CA ASP A 138 2.57 -6.10 -15.16
C ASP A 138 2.46 -4.61 -15.58
N PRO A 139 2.79 -4.25 -16.84
CA PRO A 139 2.69 -2.87 -17.32
C PRO A 139 1.25 -2.37 -17.40
N LEU A 140 0.25 -3.25 -17.38
CA LEU A 140 -1.16 -2.86 -17.41
C LEU A 140 -1.69 -2.47 -16.02
N ASN A 141 -1.03 -2.90 -14.93
CA ASN A 141 -1.45 -2.49 -13.59
C ASN A 141 -1.17 -0.99 -13.39
N ASP A 142 -2.25 -0.20 -13.30
CA ASP A 142 -2.20 1.26 -13.19
C ASP A 142 -2.71 1.78 -11.83
N ARG A 143 -3.47 0.94 -11.12
CA ARG A 143 -3.94 1.21 -9.75
C ARG A 143 -3.62 0.03 -8.85
N PHE A 144 -3.28 0.31 -7.59
CA PHE A 144 -2.80 -0.68 -6.62
C PHE A 144 -3.61 -0.54 -5.33
N VAL A 145 -4.46 -1.51 -5.03
CA VAL A 145 -5.42 -1.47 -3.92
C VAL A 145 -4.95 -2.40 -2.81
N PHE A 146 -4.65 -1.85 -1.62
CA PHE A 146 -4.32 -2.67 -0.46
C PHE A 146 -5.56 -3.16 0.27
N LEU A 147 -5.60 -4.45 0.60
CA LEU A 147 -6.70 -5.12 1.29
C LEU A 147 -6.19 -6.13 2.32
N SER A 148 -6.97 -6.33 3.39
CA SER A 148 -6.75 -7.43 4.33
C SER A 148 -7.61 -8.64 3.99
N ASP A 149 -7.23 -9.79 4.55
CA ASP A 149 -8.04 -11.01 4.61
C ASP A 149 -9.43 -10.87 5.28
N SER A 150 -9.74 -9.70 5.86
CA SER A 150 -11.01 -9.38 6.52
C SER A 150 -11.79 -8.23 5.87
N CYS A 151 -11.37 -7.80 4.68
CA CYS A 151 -12.06 -6.80 3.88
C CYS A 151 -13.15 -7.44 3.00
N ILE A 152 -14.25 -6.71 2.78
CA ILE A 152 -15.27 -7.04 1.78
C ILE A 152 -15.43 -5.87 0.78
N PRO A 153 -15.77 -6.14 -0.48
CA PRO A 153 -16.28 -5.12 -1.40
C PRO A 153 -17.71 -4.73 -1.02
N LEU A 154 -18.04 -3.45 -1.21
CA LEU A 154 -19.40 -2.91 -0.97
C LEU A 154 -20.23 -2.87 -2.26
N TYR A 155 -19.58 -2.87 -3.42
CA TYR A 155 -20.21 -2.75 -4.73
C TYR A 155 -19.65 -3.83 -5.67
N ASN A 156 -20.28 -3.99 -6.84
CA ASN A 156 -19.75 -4.87 -7.89
C ASN A 156 -18.43 -4.34 -8.49
N PHE A 157 -17.76 -5.20 -9.25
CA PHE A 157 -16.46 -4.88 -9.85
C PHE A 157 -16.54 -3.69 -10.81
N SER A 158 -17.55 -3.64 -11.69
CA SER A 158 -17.69 -2.57 -12.68
C SER A 158 -17.76 -1.20 -12.02
N TYR A 159 -18.61 -1.03 -11.01
CA TYR A 159 -18.71 0.22 -10.24
C TYR A 159 -17.39 0.57 -9.55
N THR A 160 -16.76 -0.41 -8.89
CA THR A 160 -15.51 -0.21 -8.15
C THR A 160 -14.37 0.20 -9.09
N TYR A 161 -14.26 -0.47 -10.23
CA TYR A 161 -13.30 -0.17 -11.27
C TYR A 161 -13.51 1.26 -11.79
N ASP A 162 -14.73 1.59 -12.21
CA ASP A 162 -15.06 2.91 -12.74
C ASP A 162 -14.80 4.03 -11.72
N TYR A 163 -15.09 3.78 -10.45
CA TYR A 163 -14.84 4.74 -9.38
C TYR A 163 -13.34 5.00 -9.23
N ILE A 164 -12.54 3.95 -9.04
CA ILE A 164 -11.09 4.07 -8.82
C ILE A 164 -10.39 4.68 -10.03
N MET A 165 -10.82 4.32 -11.24
CA MET A 165 -10.22 4.79 -12.50
C MET A 165 -10.71 6.19 -12.91
N SER A 166 -11.75 6.73 -12.25
CA SER A 166 -12.32 8.06 -12.60
C SER A 166 -11.45 9.25 -12.23
N THR A 167 -10.38 9.06 -11.45
CA THR A 167 -9.50 10.12 -10.98
C THR A 167 -8.03 9.82 -11.30
N PRO A 168 -7.21 10.84 -11.62
CA PRO A 168 -5.76 10.67 -11.75
C PRO A 168 -5.05 10.59 -10.39
N THR A 169 -5.73 10.87 -9.28
CA THR A 169 -5.15 10.91 -7.93
C THR A 169 -5.07 9.54 -7.27
N SER A 170 -4.20 9.42 -6.26
CA SER A 170 -4.24 8.27 -5.33
C SER A 170 -5.22 8.53 -4.18
N PHE A 171 -5.87 7.50 -3.69
CA PHE A 171 -6.67 7.55 -2.47
C PHE A 171 -5.80 7.17 -1.29
N VAL A 172 -5.20 8.18 -0.66
CA VAL A 172 -4.33 8.02 0.50
C VAL A 172 -4.90 8.87 1.61
N ASP A 173 -5.40 8.23 2.66
CA ASP A 173 -5.79 8.94 3.86
C ASP A 173 -4.56 9.62 4.46
N SER A 174 -4.56 10.95 4.58
CA SER A 174 -3.38 11.72 5.01
C SER A 174 -3.80 13.01 5.71
N PHE A 175 -3.32 13.18 6.94
CA PHE A 175 -3.52 14.38 7.75
C PHE A 175 -2.38 14.57 8.75
N ALA A 176 -2.23 15.78 9.29
CA ALA A 176 -1.25 16.08 10.33
C ALA A 176 -1.56 15.35 11.66
N ASP A 177 -0.56 14.66 12.23
CA ASP A 177 -0.67 14.00 13.54
C ASP A 177 -0.30 14.95 14.68
N THR A 178 -1.25 15.77 15.12
CA THR A 178 -1.03 16.79 16.16
C THR A 178 -1.32 16.30 17.58
N LYS A 179 -1.97 15.15 17.75
CA LYS A 179 -2.48 14.67 19.05
C LYS A 179 -1.71 13.49 19.63
N GLY A 180 -1.07 12.68 18.78
CA GLY A 180 -0.58 11.34 19.19
C GLY A 180 0.83 11.29 19.79
N GLY A 181 1.66 12.33 19.62
CA GLY A 181 3.06 12.31 20.05
C GLY A 181 3.86 11.13 19.46
N ARG A 182 3.40 10.56 18.34
CA ARG A 182 3.93 9.33 17.74
C ARG A 182 5.25 9.55 17.01
N TYR A 183 5.51 10.79 16.60
CA TYR A 183 6.75 11.18 15.95
C TYR A 183 7.95 11.01 16.91
N ASN A 184 8.98 10.32 16.44
CA ASN A 184 10.24 10.17 17.14
C ASN A 184 11.24 11.24 16.64
N PRO A 185 11.72 12.16 17.51
CA PRO A 185 12.66 13.22 17.11
C PRO A 185 13.96 12.73 16.47
N LYS A 186 14.37 11.47 16.70
CA LYS A 186 15.54 10.87 16.05
C LYS A 186 15.36 10.63 14.55
N MET A 187 14.14 10.81 14.02
CA MET A 187 13.90 10.76 12.58
C MET A 187 14.34 12.06 11.87
N ASP A 188 14.52 13.15 12.61
CA ASP A 188 15.08 14.41 12.10
C ASP A 188 16.60 14.28 11.86
N PRO A 189 17.17 14.92 10.81
CA PRO A 189 16.52 15.75 9.79
C PRO A 189 16.01 14.95 8.58
N VAL A 190 16.17 13.62 8.57
CA VAL A 190 15.82 12.79 7.40
C VAL A 190 14.32 12.82 7.13
N ILE A 191 13.49 12.71 8.15
CA ILE A 191 12.04 12.91 8.08
C ILE A 191 11.70 14.07 9.01
N PRO A 192 11.62 15.31 8.52
CA PRO A 192 11.26 16.45 9.34
C PRO A 192 9.83 16.33 9.89
N VAL A 193 9.59 16.86 11.09
CA VAL A 193 8.28 16.77 11.77
C VAL A 193 7.13 17.37 10.94
N TYR A 194 7.39 18.39 10.13
CA TYR A 194 6.35 19.01 9.30
C TYR A 194 5.88 18.12 8.13
N ASN A 195 6.69 17.14 7.73
CA ASN A 195 6.35 16.10 6.75
C ASN A 195 5.70 14.88 7.40
N TRP A 196 5.66 14.80 8.74
CA TRP A 196 5.01 13.70 9.44
C TRP A 196 3.51 13.73 9.19
N ARG A 197 2.99 12.65 8.61
CA ARG A 197 1.57 12.48 8.28
C ARG A 197 1.06 11.17 8.87
N LYS A 198 -0.24 11.12 9.11
CA LYS A 198 -0.99 9.95 9.57
C LYS A 198 -2.14 9.66 8.63
N GLY A 199 -2.52 8.39 8.54
CA GLY A 199 -3.78 7.96 7.97
C GLY A 199 -3.97 6.45 8.03
N SER A 200 -4.99 5.97 7.32
CA SER A 200 -5.24 4.55 7.11
C SER A 200 -4.08 3.85 6.38
N GLN A 201 -3.75 2.64 6.83
CA GLN A 201 -2.93 1.67 6.08
C GLN A 201 -3.52 1.37 4.69
N TRP A 202 -4.86 1.33 4.59
CA TRP A 202 -5.56 0.89 3.38
C TRP A 202 -5.64 2.02 2.37
N ALA A 203 -4.75 2.00 1.38
CA ALA A 203 -4.65 3.00 0.32
C ALA A 203 -4.93 2.41 -1.08
N VAL A 204 -5.21 3.30 -2.03
CA VAL A 204 -5.18 3.01 -3.46
C VAL A 204 -4.15 3.93 -4.13
N LEU A 205 -3.09 3.34 -4.67
CA LEU A 205 -2.00 4.08 -5.29
C LEU A 205 -2.14 4.08 -6.82
N THR A 206 -1.71 5.17 -7.45
CA THR A 206 -1.38 5.19 -8.88
C THR A 206 -0.06 4.48 -9.12
N ARG A 207 0.20 4.06 -10.36
CA ARG A 207 1.50 3.48 -10.75
C ARG A 207 2.69 4.38 -10.40
N LYS A 208 2.54 5.69 -10.54
CA LYS A 208 3.57 6.67 -10.14
C LYS A 208 3.89 6.57 -8.64
N HIS A 209 2.88 6.60 -7.78
CA HIS A 209 3.11 6.52 -6.33
C HIS A 209 3.55 5.13 -5.86
N ALA A 210 3.08 4.07 -6.51
CA ALA A 210 3.56 2.71 -6.26
C ALA A 210 5.08 2.58 -6.49
N LYS A 211 5.59 3.16 -7.58
CA LYS A 211 7.04 3.21 -7.85
C LYS A 211 7.81 3.98 -6.77
N VAL A 212 7.31 5.17 -6.38
CA VAL A 212 7.90 5.97 -5.30
C VAL A 212 8.02 5.15 -4.01
N VAL A 213 7.00 4.36 -3.66
CA VAL A 213 7.01 3.51 -2.48
C VAL A 213 8.03 2.38 -2.60
N VAL A 214 8.14 1.71 -3.75
CA VAL A 214 9.08 0.58 -3.92
C VAL A 214 10.54 1.05 -4.01
N GLU A 215 10.77 2.21 -4.62
CA GLU A 215 12.11 2.80 -4.84
C GLU A 215 12.63 3.57 -3.62
N ASP A 216 11.82 3.76 -2.57
CA ASP A 216 12.25 4.49 -1.38
C ASP A 216 13.35 3.76 -0.61
N ASP A 217 14.45 4.47 -0.41
CA ASP A 217 15.66 4.06 0.31
C ASP A 217 16.02 5.04 1.45
N THR A 218 15.15 6.00 1.75
CA THR A 218 15.40 7.06 2.75
C THR A 218 14.41 7.02 3.91
N VAL A 219 13.10 7.03 3.63
CA VAL A 219 12.06 7.10 4.67
C VAL A 219 11.89 5.74 5.35
N PHE A 220 11.83 4.65 4.56
CA PHE A 220 11.61 3.31 5.07
C PHE A 220 12.68 2.85 6.09
N PRO A 221 14.00 3.01 5.85
CA PRO A 221 15.01 2.68 6.85
C PRO A 221 14.86 3.45 8.18
N MET A 222 14.39 4.70 8.12
CA MET A 222 14.14 5.50 9.32
C MET A 222 12.94 4.96 10.12
N PHE A 223 11.88 4.55 9.43
CA PHE A 223 10.76 3.85 10.05
C PHE A 223 11.19 2.52 10.69
N GLN A 224 11.99 1.70 9.98
CA GLN A 224 12.53 0.46 10.52
C GLN A 224 13.34 0.68 11.81
N LYS A 225 14.10 1.77 11.87
CA LYS A 225 14.99 2.06 13.00
C LYS A 225 14.29 2.74 14.18
N PHE A 226 13.38 3.67 13.93
CA PHE A 226 12.89 4.61 14.95
C PHE A 226 11.38 4.61 15.19
N CYS A 227 10.57 4.15 14.24
CA CYS A 227 9.12 4.01 14.42
C CYS A 227 8.83 2.65 15.06
N LYS A 228 8.70 2.63 16.39
CA LYS A 228 8.48 1.42 17.18
C LYS A 228 7.19 1.54 17.98
N LYS A 229 6.35 0.51 17.95
CA LYS A 229 5.19 0.46 18.85
C LYS A 229 5.67 0.32 20.30
N LYS A 230 4.90 0.85 21.26
CA LYS A 230 5.10 0.49 22.67
C LYS A 230 4.70 -0.97 22.87
N PRO A 231 5.40 -1.73 23.74
CA PRO A 231 4.93 -3.03 24.17
C PRO A 231 3.55 -2.86 24.81
N LEU A 232 2.51 -3.43 24.20
CA LEU A 232 1.19 -3.41 24.79
C LEU A 232 1.03 -4.62 25.70
N PRO A 233 0.35 -4.45 26.85
CA PRO A 233 -0.15 -5.53 27.69
C PRO A 233 -0.60 -6.73 26.85
N GLU A 234 -1.59 -6.59 25.98
CA GLU A 234 -2.16 -7.68 25.17
C GLU A 234 -1.15 -8.55 24.36
N PHE A 235 0.06 -8.06 24.08
CA PHE A 235 1.12 -8.77 23.35
C PHE A 235 2.33 -9.19 24.22
N TRP A 236 2.19 -9.26 25.55
CA TRP A 236 3.27 -9.62 26.49
C TRP A 236 3.99 -10.95 26.22
N ARG A 237 3.39 -11.88 25.46
CA ARG A 237 4.03 -13.16 25.11
C ARG A 237 5.07 -13.04 23.99
N ASP A 238 5.04 -11.95 23.24
CA ASP A 238 5.85 -11.80 22.02
C ASP A 238 7.07 -10.88 22.20
N GLN A 239 7.19 -10.17 23.33
CA GLN A 239 8.30 -9.22 23.57
C GLN A 239 8.71 -9.13 25.05
N VAL A 240 10.03 -9.06 25.30
CA VAL A 240 10.57 -8.64 26.60
C VAL A 240 10.23 -7.16 26.80
N ILE A 241 9.39 -6.85 27.79
CA ILE A 241 9.02 -5.47 28.12
C ILE A 241 10.22 -4.83 28.84
N PRO A 242 10.86 -3.79 28.28
CA PRO A 242 11.94 -3.09 28.97
C PRO A 242 11.43 -2.45 30.27
N ALA A 243 12.27 -2.41 31.31
CA ALA A 243 11.92 -1.78 32.58
C ALA A 243 11.59 -0.28 32.45
N ASP A 244 12.10 0.39 31.41
CA ASP A 244 11.78 1.78 31.06
C ASP A 244 11.25 1.87 29.62
N THR A 245 9.96 2.17 29.48
CA THR A 245 9.29 2.42 28.20
C THR A 245 8.96 3.89 27.96
N SER A 246 9.41 4.80 28.86
CA SER A 246 9.11 6.23 28.80
C SER A 246 9.67 6.90 27.54
N LYS A 247 10.78 6.36 27.01
CA LYS A 247 11.48 6.86 25.82
C LYS A 247 10.98 6.27 24.49
N ILE A 248 10.04 5.33 24.52
CA ILE A 248 9.47 4.73 23.31
C ILE A 248 8.33 5.63 22.83
N HIS A 249 8.44 6.20 21.64
CA HIS A 249 7.32 6.89 20.99
C HIS A 249 6.42 5.85 20.37
N ASN A 250 5.13 5.79 20.73
CA ASN A 250 4.22 4.75 20.26
C ASN A 250 3.84 4.94 18.78
N CYS A 251 4.74 4.58 17.90
CA CYS A 251 4.66 4.80 16.46
C CYS A 251 4.14 3.53 15.77
N ILE A 252 3.15 3.68 14.89
CA ILE A 252 2.54 2.57 14.12
C ILE A 252 2.93 2.75 12.65
N PRO A 253 3.97 2.04 12.16
CA PRO A 253 4.61 2.35 10.87
C PRO A 253 3.64 2.41 9.67
N ASP A 254 2.74 1.45 9.56
CA ASP A 254 1.80 1.27 8.46
C ASP A 254 0.68 2.35 8.41
N GLU A 255 0.44 3.07 9.50
CA GLU A 255 -0.50 4.20 9.55
C GLU A 255 0.15 5.55 9.21
N HIS A 256 1.43 5.56 8.85
CA HIS A 256 2.20 6.80 8.71
C HIS A 256 3.14 6.84 7.49
N TYR A 257 3.66 5.68 7.07
CA TYR A 257 4.75 5.61 6.10
C TYR A 257 4.40 6.17 4.72
N VAL A 258 3.35 5.67 4.07
CA VAL A 258 2.99 6.08 2.70
C VAL A 258 2.67 7.57 2.66
N GLN A 259 1.93 8.06 3.66
CA GLN A 259 1.56 9.46 3.78
C GLN A 259 2.78 10.36 3.92
N THR A 260 3.69 9.98 4.84
CA THR A 260 4.91 10.74 5.15
C THR A 260 5.87 10.74 3.96
N LEU A 261 6.05 9.60 3.30
CA LEU A 261 6.88 9.50 2.11
C LEU A 261 6.36 10.41 0.99
N LEU A 262 5.06 10.39 0.71
CA LEU A 262 4.47 11.21 -0.35
C LEU A 262 4.52 12.71 0.00
N ALA A 263 4.37 13.08 1.28
CA ALA A 263 4.59 14.44 1.74
C ALA A 263 6.04 14.89 1.54
N GLN A 264 7.00 14.03 1.88
CA GLN A 264 8.43 14.30 1.72
C GLN A 264 8.89 14.40 0.26
N LYS A 265 8.13 13.83 -0.67
CA LYS A 265 8.35 13.95 -2.12
C LYS A 265 7.54 15.09 -2.77
N ASP A 266 6.86 15.92 -1.97
CA ASP A 266 5.99 17.01 -2.42
C ASP A 266 4.81 16.55 -3.31
N LEU A 267 4.34 15.31 -3.11
CA LEU A 267 3.28 14.68 -3.91
C LEU A 267 1.88 14.77 -3.29
N GLU A 268 1.70 15.52 -2.19
CA GLU A 268 0.38 15.61 -1.50
C GLU A 268 -0.73 16.17 -2.40
N LYS A 269 -0.38 17.01 -3.39
CA LYS A 269 -1.33 17.59 -4.35
C LYS A 269 -1.90 16.56 -5.33
N GLU A 270 -1.29 15.38 -5.43
CA GLU A 270 -1.72 14.27 -6.28
C GLU A 270 -2.59 13.25 -5.52
N LEU A 271 -3.02 13.61 -4.29
CA LEU A 271 -3.80 12.74 -3.41
C LEU A 271 -5.23 13.25 -3.28
N THR A 272 -6.17 12.32 -3.37
CA THR A 272 -7.45 12.45 -2.69
C THR A 272 -7.22 11.98 -1.25
N ARG A 273 -7.21 12.94 -0.31
CA ARG A 273 -6.76 12.74 1.09
C ARG A 273 -7.79 12.01 1.94
N ARG A 274 -8.10 10.78 1.55
CA ARG A 274 -8.96 9.80 2.22
C ARG A 274 -8.71 8.39 1.71
N SER A 275 -9.11 7.41 2.52
CA SER A 275 -9.21 6.01 2.10
C SER A 275 -10.55 5.74 1.42
N VAL A 276 -10.59 4.68 0.59
CA VAL A 276 -11.82 4.08 0.08
C VAL A 276 -12.25 2.83 0.87
N THR A 277 -11.60 2.55 2.00
CA THR A 277 -11.89 1.40 2.87
C THR A 277 -12.47 1.88 4.20
N HIS A 278 -13.75 1.62 4.43
CA HIS A 278 -14.43 1.92 5.69
C HIS A 278 -13.89 1.05 6.83
N THR A 279 -13.55 1.68 7.94
CA THR A 279 -13.10 1.02 9.17
C THR A 279 -13.85 1.60 10.36
N ALA A 280 -14.61 0.77 11.08
CA ALA A 280 -15.32 1.19 12.29
C ALA A 280 -14.43 1.03 13.53
N TRP A 281 -14.28 2.10 14.29
CA TRP A 281 -13.47 2.13 15.53
C TRP A 281 -14.31 2.25 16.81
N ASP A 282 -15.57 2.68 16.70
CA ASP A 282 -16.47 2.85 17.85
C ASP A 282 -17.83 2.18 17.58
N ILE A 283 -18.39 1.56 18.61
CA ILE A 283 -19.80 1.15 18.66
C ILE A 283 -20.35 1.75 19.96
N SER A 284 -20.96 2.93 19.87
CA SER A 284 -21.74 3.51 20.97
C SER A 284 -22.84 2.58 21.50
N ASN A 285 -23.19 1.53 20.74
CA ASN A 285 -24.21 0.52 21.06
C ASN A 285 -23.66 -0.88 21.43
N SER A 286 -22.35 -1.07 21.58
CA SER A 286 -21.77 -2.34 22.05
C SER A 286 -21.87 -2.44 23.57
N ARG A 287 -22.59 -3.45 24.08
CA ARG A 287 -22.65 -3.75 25.53
C ARG A 287 -21.30 -4.24 26.10
N ASP A 288 -20.33 -4.58 25.26
CA ASP A 288 -18.97 -4.94 25.66
C ASP A 288 -18.10 -3.68 25.80
N ARG A 289 -17.72 -3.34 27.05
CA ARG A 289 -16.76 -2.28 27.37
C ARG A 289 -15.34 -2.57 26.85
N GLU A 290 -15.05 -3.82 26.48
CA GLU A 290 -13.73 -4.29 26.01
C GLU A 290 -13.42 -3.96 24.54
N ARG A 291 -14.37 -3.41 23.77
CA ARG A 291 -14.17 -3.11 22.34
C ARG A 291 -13.54 -1.73 22.06
N ARG A 292 -13.13 -0.99 23.09
CA ARG A 292 -12.33 0.24 22.95
C ARG A 292 -10.86 -0.17 22.88
N GLY A 293 -10.32 -0.41 21.69
CA GLY A 293 -8.98 -1.00 21.54
C GLY A 293 -8.17 -0.51 20.34
N TRP A 294 -6.95 -1.05 20.22
CA TRP A 294 -5.99 -0.83 19.12
C TRP A 294 -6.40 -1.46 17.79
N HIS A 295 -7.59 -2.07 17.76
CA HIS A 295 -8.12 -2.75 16.59
C HIS A 295 -9.53 -2.28 16.30
N PRO A 296 -9.88 -2.15 15.00
CA PRO A 296 -11.23 -1.81 14.62
C PRO A 296 -12.19 -2.96 14.90
N VAL A 297 -13.46 -2.60 14.96
CA VAL A 297 -14.59 -3.49 15.15
C VAL A 297 -14.56 -4.62 14.11
N THR A 298 -14.79 -5.84 14.59
CA THR A 298 -15.02 -7.00 13.73
C THR A 298 -16.50 -7.34 13.74
N TYR A 299 -17.17 -7.09 12.61
CA TYR A 299 -18.58 -7.42 12.39
C TYR A 299 -18.77 -8.94 12.38
N LYS A 300 -19.63 -9.41 13.28
CA LYS A 300 -20.07 -10.81 13.40
C LYS A 300 -21.36 -11.02 12.60
N PHE A 301 -21.83 -12.26 12.57
CA PHE A 301 -23.05 -12.64 11.86
C PHE A 301 -24.26 -11.75 12.21
N SER A 302 -24.46 -11.39 13.49
CA SER A 302 -25.55 -10.51 13.93
C SER A 302 -25.47 -9.09 13.39
N ASP A 303 -24.26 -8.58 13.21
CA ASP A 303 -24.00 -7.19 12.87
C ASP A 303 -24.13 -6.94 11.36
N ALA A 304 -23.87 -7.99 10.56
CA ALA A 304 -23.95 -8.00 9.10
C ALA A 304 -25.40 -7.92 8.58
N THR A 305 -25.97 -6.71 8.62
CA THR A 305 -27.33 -6.41 8.18
C THR A 305 -27.36 -5.56 6.91
N PRO A 306 -28.45 -5.62 6.11
CA PRO A 306 -28.66 -4.70 5.00
C PRO A 306 -28.59 -3.22 5.42
N MET A 307 -29.10 -2.91 6.61
CA MET A 307 -29.06 -1.56 7.19
C MET A 307 -27.63 -1.09 7.46
N LEU A 308 -26.75 -1.96 7.98
CA LEU A 308 -25.33 -1.64 8.16
C LEU A 308 -24.67 -1.29 6.82
N ILE A 309 -24.88 -2.12 5.79
CA ILE A 309 -24.27 -1.87 4.48
C ILE A 309 -24.82 -0.60 3.85
N LYS A 310 -26.14 -0.36 3.94
CA LYS A 310 -26.74 0.89 3.47
C LYS A 310 -26.13 2.10 4.18
N PHE A 311 -26.01 2.06 5.52
CA PHE A 311 -25.38 3.12 6.29
C PHE A 311 -23.95 3.41 5.83
N ILE A 312 -23.10 2.39 5.63
CA ILE A 312 -21.73 2.58 5.15
C ILE A 312 -21.72 3.22 3.75
N LYS A 313 -22.62 2.77 2.86
CA LYS A 313 -22.75 3.26 1.48
C LYS A 313 -23.24 4.72 1.41
N GLU A 314 -24.02 5.17 2.40
CA GLU A 314 -24.55 6.54 2.47
C GLU A 314 -23.54 7.57 2.97
N ILE A 315 -22.36 7.16 3.46
CA ILE A 315 -21.31 8.10 3.88
C ILE A 315 -20.72 8.78 2.63
N ASP A 316 -20.93 10.09 2.52
CA ASP A 316 -20.51 10.93 1.39
C ASP A 316 -19.42 11.95 1.75
N ASN A 317 -19.00 11.98 3.02
CA ASN A 317 -17.88 12.81 3.46
C ASN A 317 -17.16 12.24 4.69
N ILE A 318 -15.93 12.69 4.91
CA ILE A 318 -15.10 12.33 6.06
C ILE A 318 -14.61 13.59 6.75
N TYR A 319 -14.73 13.65 8.09
CA TYR A 319 -14.27 14.79 8.88
C TYR A 319 -12.93 14.48 9.57
N TYR A 320 -11.93 15.30 9.29
CA TYR A 320 -10.59 15.25 9.84
C TYR A 320 -10.46 16.29 10.95
N GLU A 321 -10.61 15.83 12.18
CA GLU A 321 -10.65 16.70 13.36
C GLU A 321 -9.34 17.49 13.57
N THR A 322 -8.19 16.90 13.28
CA THR A 322 -6.87 17.55 13.48
C THR A 322 -6.62 18.70 12.51
N GLU A 323 -7.29 18.72 11.36
CA GLU A 323 -7.17 19.74 10.32
C GLU A 323 -8.42 20.62 10.20
N TYR A 324 -9.46 20.36 11.01
CA TYR A 324 -10.79 20.96 10.87
C TYR A 324 -11.31 20.90 9.42
N ARG A 325 -10.99 19.81 8.71
CA ARG A 325 -11.26 19.65 7.29
C ARG A 325 -12.36 18.61 7.07
N ARG A 326 -13.29 18.91 6.17
CA ARG A 326 -14.26 17.93 5.65
C ARG A 326 -13.90 17.58 4.22
N GLU A 327 -13.67 16.30 3.97
CA GLU A 327 -13.42 15.75 2.65
C GLU A 327 -14.73 15.23 2.06
N TRP A 328 -15.29 15.94 1.08
CA TRP A 328 -16.48 15.51 0.36
C TRP A 328 -16.11 14.55 -0.76
N CYS A 329 -16.79 13.42 -0.82
CA CYS A 329 -16.46 12.35 -1.75
C CYS A 329 -17.10 12.59 -3.10
N THR A 330 -16.30 12.45 -4.15
CA THR A 330 -16.74 12.63 -5.53
C THR A 330 -16.24 11.50 -6.40
N SER A 331 -16.97 11.24 -7.49
CA SER A 331 -16.61 10.32 -8.56
C SER A 331 -17.03 10.95 -9.89
N LYS A 332 -16.13 10.96 -10.87
CA LYS A 332 -16.36 11.64 -12.17
C LYS A 332 -16.86 13.10 -12.01
N GLY A 333 -16.36 13.81 -11.00
CA GLY A 333 -16.71 15.21 -10.70
C GLY A 333 -18.08 15.43 -10.04
N LYS A 334 -18.81 14.36 -9.67
CA LYS A 334 -20.13 14.44 -9.01
C LYS A 334 -20.06 13.93 -7.58
N PRO A 335 -20.92 14.41 -6.66
CA PRO A 335 -21.04 13.84 -5.31
C PRO A 335 -21.24 12.32 -5.35
N SER A 336 -20.56 11.61 -4.46
CA SER A 336 -20.57 10.14 -4.43
C SER A 336 -20.29 9.61 -3.03
N THR A 337 -20.45 8.29 -2.86
CA THR A 337 -20.05 7.57 -1.64
C THR A 337 -18.54 7.65 -1.42
N CYS A 338 -18.09 7.59 -0.18
CA CYS A 338 -16.68 7.58 0.17
C CYS A 338 -16.01 6.21 0.05
N PHE A 339 -16.74 5.14 0.34
CA PHE A 339 -16.13 3.83 0.59
C PHE A 339 -16.54 2.79 -0.45
N LEU A 340 -15.55 2.06 -0.98
CA LEU A 340 -15.72 0.95 -1.90
C LEU A 340 -15.54 -0.40 -1.21
N PHE A 341 -14.80 -0.41 -0.11
CA PHE A 341 -14.52 -1.58 0.71
C PHE A 341 -14.88 -1.31 2.16
N ALA A 342 -15.08 -2.37 2.94
CA ALA A 342 -15.27 -2.25 4.38
C ALA A 342 -14.55 -3.37 5.14
N ARG A 343 -14.16 -3.06 6.38
CA ARG A 343 -13.52 -3.99 7.31
C ARG A 343 -13.91 -3.70 8.77
N LYS A 344 -13.83 -4.67 9.68
CA LYS A 344 -13.42 -6.08 9.49
C LYS A 344 -14.63 -7.00 9.55
N PHE A 345 -14.70 -8.02 8.69
CA PHE A 345 -15.80 -8.98 8.68
C PHE A 345 -15.31 -10.39 9.00
N THR A 346 -16.09 -11.11 9.81
CA THR A 346 -15.92 -12.56 9.96
C THR A 346 -16.44 -13.31 8.73
N ARG A 347 -16.00 -14.56 8.53
CA ARG A 347 -16.52 -15.42 7.45
C ARG A 347 -18.04 -15.57 7.50
N THR A 348 -18.61 -15.74 8.69
CA THR A 348 -20.07 -15.89 8.87
C THR A 348 -20.81 -14.59 8.56
N ALA A 349 -20.25 -13.43 8.93
CA ALA A 349 -20.79 -12.13 8.55
C ALA A 349 -20.80 -11.94 7.03
N ALA A 350 -19.69 -12.23 6.36
CA ALA A 350 -19.56 -12.11 4.92
C ALA A 350 -20.53 -13.05 4.16
N LEU A 351 -20.65 -14.31 4.61
CA LEU A 351 -21.63 -15.27 4.08
C LEU A 351 -23.07 -14.78 4.20
N ARG A 352 -23.42 -14.19 5.35
CA ARG A 352 -24.75 -13.62 5.55
C ARG A 352 -25.06 -12.51 4.53
N LEU A 353 -24.11 -11.60 4.31
CA LEU A 353 -24.28 -10.51 3.36
C LEU A 353 -24.39 -11.00 1.91
N LEU A 354 -23.60 -12.02 1.54
CA LEU A 354 -23.67 -12.64 0.22
C LEU A 354 -25.04 -13.30 0.00
N ASN A 355 -25.55 -14.06 0.96
CA ASN A 355 -26.84 -14.75 0.85
C ASN A 355 -28.04 -13.78 0.79
N MET A 356 -27.88 -12.55 1.27
CA MET A 356 -28.91 -11.51 1.20
C MET A 356 -28.81 -10.64 -0.05
N SER A 357 -27.84 -10.89 -0.95
CA SER A 357 -27.57 -10.08 -2.16
C SER A 357 -27.35 -8.58 -1.89
N VAL A 358 -26.85 -8.23 -0.70
CA VAL A 358 -26.73 -6.82 -0.25
C VAL A 358 -25.50 -6.11 -0.84
N LEU A 359 -24.51 -6.88 -1.28
CA LEU A 359 -23.24 -6.37 -1.84
C LEU A 359 -23.34 -6.06 -3.34
N GLY A 360 -24.56 -6.14 -3.90
CA GLY A 360 -24.87 -5.97 -5.31
C GLY A 360 -25.31 -7.30 -5.93
N ASP A 361 -26.04 -7.22 -7.04
CA ASP A 361 -26.26 -8.39 -7.89
C ASP A 361 -24.93 -8.74 -8.57
N PHE A 362 -24.38 -9.90 -8.18
CA PHE A 362 -23.26 -10.55 -8.85
C PHE A 362 -23.76 -11.57 -9.91
N SER A 363 -25.02 -11.40 -10.34
CA SER A 363 -25.72 -12.26 -11.29
C SER A 363 -25.17 -12.12 -12.70
#